data_AF-A0A372QL71-F1
#
_entry.id   AF-A0A372QL71-F1
#
_cell.length_a   1.000
_cell.length_b   1.000
_cell.length_c   1.000
_cell.angle_alpha   90.00
_cell.angle_beta   90.00
_cell.angle_gamma   90.00
#
_symmetry.space_group_name_H-M   'P 1'
#
loop_
_entity.id
_entity.type
_entity.pdbx_description
1 polymer ?
#
loop_
_entity_poly.entity_id
_entity_poly.type
_entity_poly.pdbx_seq_one_letter_code
_entity_poly.pdbx_strand_id
1 'polypeptide(L)'
;MTQKRKLIEPLDSENSASKRKKFTNSGNSASKRKKFNINEIDFNRTYNLEEFEFIKDHIKDNYPNFEFVNGKLVPVPYSPIVYEAIVHEISRQLGNWNINNSKNGVVTTSKGGFDFNVSGGQKIRAPDVTFTPANIYRSLDEEQLWSFNGQPFTPFFVVEIANLKKKEVEKEIDTKFKKEYFAIGTSVELGWLIDPLNRIIQVYKRNKNGAPYRRKQPWDYLEGGKHLPGFTLELFPIDDIIAQEINYEEDSSEDEDEKKCPYCNASIKGSLQMVKHIQNKHT
;
A
#
# COMPACT_ATOMS: atom_id res chain seq x y z
N MET A 1 30.13 0.84 48.33
CA MET A 1 30.08 -0.43 47.57
C MET A 1 30.08 -0.07 46.10
N THR A 2 31.23 -0.25 45.46
CA THR A 2 31.53 0.26 44.12
C THR A 2 31.61 -0.95 43.19
N GLN A 3 30.63 -1.13 42.30
CA GLN A 3 30.71 -2.17 41.26
C GLN A 3 31.16 -1.53 39.94
N LYS A 4 32.34 -1.98 39.50
CA LYS A 4 32.99 -1.65 38.23
C LYS A 4 32.13 -2.15 37.05
N ARG A 5 31.83 -1.26 36.11
CA ARG A 5 31.37 -1.63 34.76
C ARG A 5 32.51 -2.33 34.03
N LYS A 6 32.28 -3.57 33.57
CA LYS A 6 33.10 -4.23 32.56
C LYS A 6 32.71 -3.68 31.19
N LEU A 7 33.69 -3.11 30.49
CA LEU A 7 33.64 -2.84 29.06
C LEU A 7 33.55 -4.18 28.33
N ILE A 8 32.57 -4.33 27.45
CA ILE A 8 32.48 -5.45 26.50
C ILE A 8 33.17 -4.95 25.23
N GLU A 9 34.23 -5.65 24.81
CA GLU A 9 34.95 -5.44 23.55
C GLU A 9 34.07 -5.83 22.34
N PRO A 10 34.31 -5.25 21.16
CA PRO A 10 33.50 -5.51 19.98
C PRO A 10 33.81 -6.91 19.45
N LEU A 11 32.77 -7.74 19.31
CA LEU A 11 32.86 -9.03 18.63
C LEU A 11 33.01 -8.81 17.12
N ASP A 12 34.10 -9.37 16.60
CA ASP A 12 34.49 -9.36 15.20
C ASP A 12 33.34 -9.73 14.25
N SER A 13 33.18 -8.87 13.25
CA SER A 13 32.36 -9.09 12.08
C SER A 13 33.07 -10.05 11.14
N GLU A 14 32.66 -11.33 11.09
CA GLU A 14 32.97 -12.19 9.94
C GLU A 14 31.89 -13.28 9.73
N ASN A 15 31.43 -13.36 8.48
CA ASN A 15 30.76 -14.49 7.83
C ASN A 15 29.30 -14.85 8.16
N SER A 16 28.36 -13.97 7.77
CA SER A 16 27.07 -14.43 7.22
C SER A 16 27.18 -14.62 5.70
N ALA A 17 28.02 -15.57 5.28
CA ALA A 17 28.08 -16.00 3.89
C ALA A 17 26.75 -16.69 3.54
N SER A 18 25.98 -16.03 2.67
CA SER A 18 24.78 -16.52 2.03
C SER A 18 25.01 -17.95 1.53
N LYS A 19 24.33 -18.93 2.14
CA LYS A 19 24.27 -20.30 1.61
C LYS A 19 23.52 -20.26 0.27
N ARG A 20 24.24 -19.98 -0.82
CA ARG A 20 23.79 -20.25 -2.19
C ARG A 20 23.46 -21.73 -2.27
N LYS A 21 22.16 -22.07 -2.26
CA LYS A 21 21.68 -23.37 -2.73
C LYS A 21 22.11 -23.51 -4.19
N LYS A 22 23.14 -24.32 -4.44
CA LYS A 22 23.46 -24.79 -5.80
C LYS A 22 22.33 -25.71 -6.23
N PHE A 23 21.56 -25.29 -7.24
CA PHE A 23 20.59 -26.15 -7.91
C PHE A 23 21.34 -27.29 -8.63
N THR A 24 21.22 -28.52 -8.12
CA THR A 24 21.44 -29.74 -8.90
C THR A 24 20.06 -30.33 -9.22
N ASN A 25 19.75 -30.38 -10.51
CA ASN A 25 18.47 -30.83 -11.04
C ASN A 25 18.41 -32.37 -10.93
N SER A 26 17.68 -32.91 -9.94
CA SER A 26 17.31 -34.33 -9.91
C SER A 26 15.80 -34.44 -10.06
N GLY A 27 15.35 -34.73 -11.29
CA GLY A 27 13.95 -34.97 -11.57
C GLY A 27 13.71 -35.17 -13.06
N ASN A 28 13.75 -36.42 -13.50
CA ASN A 28 13.43 -36.83 -14.86
C ASN A 28 11.97 -36.51 -15.21
N SER A 29 11.73 -35.54 -16.09
CA SER A 29 10.69 -35.63 -17.11
C SER A 29 11.00 -34.68 -18.27
N ALA A 30 10.95 -35.20 -19.48
CA ALA A 30 11.41 -34.54 -20.69
C ALA A 30 10.44 -33.44 -21.13
N SER A 31 10.76 -32.20 -20.76
CA SER A 31 10.44 -30.99 -21.51
C SER A 31 11.68 -30.11 -21.39
N LYS A 32 12.38 -29.85 -22.51
CA LYS A 32 13.49 -28.89 -22.55
C LYS A 32 12.93 -27.48 -22.25
N ARG A 33 12.64 -27.18 -20.98
CA ARG A 33 12.46 -25.80 -20.52
C ARG A 33 13.79 -25.10 -20.76
N LYS A 34 13.81 -24.14 -21.70
CA LYS A 34 14.96 -23.24 -21.89
C LYS A 34 15.39 -22.75 -20.51
N LYS A 35 16.67 -22.94 -20.18
CA LYS A 35 17.27 -22.43 -18.94
C LYS A 35 16.95 -20.94 -18.87
N PHE A 36 16.21 -20.53 -17.84
CA PHE A 36 15.78 -19.14 -17.68
C PHE A 36 17.02 -18.24 -17.57
N ASN A 37 17.11 -17.24 -18.45
CA ASN A 37 18.17 -16.24 -18.44
C ASN A 37 17.59 -14.94 -17.87
N ILE A 38 18.07 -14.55 -16.69
CA ILE A 38 17.59 -13.37 -15.96
C ILE A 38 17.86 -12.05 -16.70
N ASN A 39 18.86 -12.03 -17.57
CA ASN A 39 19.23 -10.84 -18.34
C ASN A 39 18.36 -10.64 -19.60
N GLU A 40 17.49 -11.61 -19.90
CA GLU A 40 16.60 -11.61 -21.06
C GLU A 40 15.16 -11.89 -20.60
N ILE A 41 14.55 -10.94 -19.88
CA ILE A 41 13.13 -11.04 -19.52
C ILE A 41 12.30 -10.90 -20.81
N ASP A 42 11.44 -11.87 -21.06
CA ASP A 42 10.47 -11.86 -22.16
C ASP A 42 9.07 -11.61 -21.59
N PHE A 43 8.54 -10.40 -21.78
CA PHE A 43 7.19 -10.03 -21.34
C PHE A 43 6.07 -10.84 -22.04
N ASN A 44 6.38 -11.51 -23.15
CA ASN A 44 5.45 -12.39 -23.85
C ASN A 44 5.50 -13.85 -23.35
N ARG A 45 6.46 -14.20 -22.48
CA ARG A 45 6.54 -15.52 -21.85
C ARG A 45 5.59 -15.62 -20.65
N THR A 46 5.28 -16.85 -20.22
CA THR A 46 4.67 -17.12 -18.90
C THR A 46 5.72 -17.65 -17.92
N TYR A 47 5.68 -17.14 -16.70
CA TYR A 47 6.55 -17.49 -15.58
C TYR A 47 5.75 -18.22 -14.49
N ASN A 48 6.43 -19.00 -13.66
CA ASN A 48 5.86 -19.52 -12.41
C ASN A 48 6.22 -18.61 -11.22
N LEU A 49 5.76 -18.94 -10.01
CA LEU A 49 6.01 -18.13 -8.80
C LEU A 49 7.50 -17.96 -8.52
N GLU A 50 8.23 -19.07 -8.56
CA GLU A 50 9.66 -19.12 -8.23
C GLU A 50 10.47 -18.27 -9.22
N GLU A 51 10.15 -18.33 -10.51
CA GLU A 51 10.75 -17.48 -11.54
C GLU A 51 10.42 -16.00 -11.31
N PHE A 52 9.17 -15.67 -10.94
CA PHE A 52 8.77 -14.31 -10.61
C PHE A 52 9.52 -13.77 -9.37
N GLU A 53 9.61 -14.54 -8.29
CA GLU A 53 10.35 -14.14 -7.08
C GLU A 53 11.84 -13.95 -7.40
N PHE A 54 12.42 -14.84 -8.22
CA PHE A 54 13.80 -14.72 -8.66
C PHE A 54 14.02 -13.48 -9.54
N ILE A 55 13.08 -13.16 -10.45
CA ILE A 55 13.07 -11.92 -11.25
C ILE A 55 13.04 -10.68 -10.35
N LYS A 56 12.10 -10.65 -9.41
CA LYS A 56 11.93 -9.54 -8.45
C LYS A 56 13.21 -9.31 -7.63
N ASP A 57 13.91 -10.36 -7.24
CA ASP A 57 15.11 -10.24 -6.41
C ASP A 57 16.38 -9.82 -7.16
N HIS A 58 16.50 -10.17 -8.44
CA HIS A 58 17.72 -9.92 -9.23
C HIS A 58 17.70 -8.62 -10.03
N ILE A 59 16.52 -8.04 -10.24
CA ILE A 59 16.34 -6.96 -11.23
C ILE A 59 16.00 -5.61 -10.58
N LYS A 60 16.13 -5.52 -9.25
CA LYS A 60 15.77 -4.35 -8.43
C LYS A 60 16.32 -3.01 -8.94
N ASP A 61 17.45 -3.02 -9.66
CA ASP A 61 18.12 -1.79 -10.09
C ASP A 61 17.78 -1.35 -11.52
N ASN A 62 17.19 -2.21 -12.37
CA ASN A 62 17.09 -1.95 -13.82
C ASN A 62 15.67 -1.96 -14.39
N TYR A 63 14.66 -2.39 -13.63
CA TYR A 63 13.29 -2.48 -14.15
C TYR A 63 12.25 -1.95 -13.15
N PRO A 64 11.12 -1.42 -13.64
CA PRO A 64 10.01 -1.03 -12.78
C PRO A 64 9.44 -2.23 -12.01
N ASN A 65 8.68 -1.96 -10.94
CA ASN A 65 7.93 -3.00 -10.25
C ASN A 65 6.95 -3.71 -11.21
N PHE A 66 6.66 -4.98 -10.94
CA PHE A 66 5.71 -5.77 -11.73
C PHE A 66 4.60 -6.32 -10.84
N GLU A 67 3.36 -6.22 -11.32
CA GLU A 67 2.31 -7.13 -10.91
C GLU A 67 2.46 -8.45 -11.66
N PHE A 68 1.97 -9.54 -11.09
CA PHE A 68 2.12 -10.87 -11.66
C PHE A 68 0.75 -11.51 -11.84
N VAL A 69 0.32 -11.75 -13.08
CA VAL A 69 -1.08 -12.13 -13.37
C VAL A 69 -1.10 -13.27 -14.37
N ASN A 70 -1.59 -14.43 -13.94
CA ASN A 70 -1.68 -15.65 -14.74
C ASN A 70 -0.35 -16.00 -15.44
N GLY A 71 0.76 -15.88 -14.70
CA GLY A 71 2.10 -16.11 -15.21
C GLY A 71 2.70 -14.96 -16.03
N LYS A 72 1.98 -13.85 -16.24
CA LYS A 72 2.48 -12.67 -16.97
C LYS A 72 3.01 -11.60 -16.03
N LEU A 73 4.14 -11.02 -16.41
CA LEU A 73 4.66 -9.81 -15.78
C LEU A 73 3.92 -8.60 -16.36
N VAL A 74 3.19 -7.88 -15.52
CA VAL A 74 2.49 -6.66 -15.89
C VAL A 74 3.28 -5.50 -15.29
N PRO A 75 3.94 -4.66 -16.09
CA PRO A 75 4.72 -3.54 -15.57
C PRO A 75 3.81 -2.53 -14.86
N VAL A 76 4.24 -2.10 -13.68
CA VAL A 76 3.68 -0.94 -12.99
C VAL A 76 4.46 0.27 -13.47
N PRO A 77 3.89 1.15 -14.31
CA PRO A 77 4.62 2.29 -14.85
C PRO A 77 5.02 3.26 -13.74
N TYR A 78 6.09 4.02 -13.95
CA TYR A 78 6.41 5.14 -13.07
C TYR A 78 5.30 6.19 -13.14
N SER A 79 4.76 6.52 -11.98
CA SER A 79 3.74 7.56 -11.84
C SER A 79 4.39 8.94 -11.70
N PRO A 80 3.87 9.99 -12.38
CA PRO A 80 4.22 11.37 -12.07
C PRO A 80 4.02 11.68 -10.58
N ILE A 81 4.86 12.55 -10.01
CA ILE A 81 4.90 12.84 -8.56
C ILE A 81 3.53 13.22 -7.96
N VAL A 82 2.67 13.89 -8.73
CA VAL A 82 1.32 14.27 -8.28
C VAL A 82 0.48 13.06 -7.85
N TYR A 83 0.59 11.92 -8.55
CA TYR A 83 -0.13 10.71 -8.17
C TYR A 83 0.43 10.14 -6.87
N GLU A 84 1.75 10.09 -6.71
CA GLU A 84 2.38 9.62 -5.47
C GLU A 84 2.06 10.53 -4.27
N ALA A 85 1.96 11.85 -4.48
CA ALA A 85 1.51 12.78 -3.44
C ALA A 85 0.06 12.49 -3.01
N ILE A 86 -0.83 12.17 -3.96
CA ILE A 86 -2.23 11.80 -3.68
C ILE A 86 -2.31 10.44 -2.96
N VAL A 87 -1.54 9.43 -3.42
CA VAL A 87 -1.40 8.14 -2.73
C VAL A 87 -0.98 8.35 -1.28
N HIS A 88 0.06 9.17 -1.08
CA HIS A 88 0.57 9.49 0.24
C HIS A 88 -0.48 10.16 1.11
N GLU A 89 -1.19 11.15 0.59
CA GLU A 89 -2.20 11.90 1.34
C GLU A 89 -3.38 11.00 1.77
N ILE A 90 -3.87 10.15 0.87
CA ILE A 90 -4.91 9.16 1.21
C ILE A 90 -4.40 8.19 2.28
N SER A 91 -3.18 7.67 2.11
CA SER A 91 -2.55 6.78 3.08
C SER A 91 -2.35 7.45 4.44
N ARG A 92 -2.00 8.74 4.47
CA ARG A 92 -1.81 9.53 5.69
C ARG A 92 -3.12 9.69 6.45
N GLN A 93 -4.20 10.10 5.78
CA GLN A 93 -5.52 10.22 6.40
C GLN A 93 -6.02 8.87 6.93
N LEU A 94 -5.86 7.80 6.15
CA LEU A 94 -6.25 6.46 6.57
C LEU A 94 -5.41 5.94 7.75
N GLY A 95 -4.11 6.23 7.76
CA GLY A 95 -3.20 5.92 8.86
C GLY A 95 -3.58 6.65 10.15
N ASN A 96 -3.89 7.93 10.06
CA ASN A 96 -4.39 8.72 11.19
C ASN A 96 -5.69 8.14 11.74
N TRP A 97 -6.66 7.81 10.87
CA TRP A 97 -7.89 7.16 11.30
C TRP A 97 -7.62 5.82 12.00
N ASN A 98 -6.72 4.99 11.45
CA ASN A 98 -6.36 3.69 11.99
C ASN A 98 -5.82 3.79 13.43
N ILE A 99 -4.98 4.80 13.70
CA ILE A 99 -4.41 5.05 15.03
C ILE A 99 -5.46 5.69 15.96
N ASN A 100 -6.08 6.79 15.54
CA ASN A 100 -6.98 7.59 16.37
C ASN A 100 -8.24 6.82 16.79
N ASN A 101 -8.64 5.80 16.03
CA ASN A 101 -9.80 4.96 16.34
C ASN A 101 -9.41 3.57 16.86
N SER A 102 -8.15 3.40 17.28
CA SER A 102 -7.59 2.16 17.85
C SER A 102 -7.87 0.92 17.01
N LYS A 103 -7.90 1.06 15.67
CA LYS A 103 -8.15 -0.06 14.76
C LYS A 103 -6.95 -1.00 14.70
N ASN A 104 -5.74 -0.47 14.91
CA ASN A 104 -4.48 -1.21 14.99
C ASN A 104 -4.22 -2.14 13.79
N GLY A 105 -4.84 -1.85 12.64
CA GLY A 105 -4.60 -2.53 11.38
C GLY A 105 -3.35 -2.00 10.68
N VAL A 106 -3.15 -2.43 9.44
CA VAL A 106 -2.01 -2.04 8.61
C VAL A 106 -2.50 -1.31 7.37
N VAL A 107 -1.91 -0.15 7.11
CA VAL A 107 -2.07 0.61 5.86
C VAL A 107 -0.81 0.40 5.03
N THR A 108 -0.97 0.06 3.75
CA THR A 108 0.15 -0.08 2.82
C THR A 108 -0.12 0.71 1.54
N THR A 109 0.94 1.10 0.83
CA THR A 109 0.88 1.72 -0.50
C THR A 109 1.48 0.78 -1.56
N SER A 110 1.51 1.22 -2.83
CA SER A 110 1.88 0.52 -4.09
C SER A 110 3.20 -0.28 -4.14
N LYS A 111 3.88 -0.51 -3.01
CA LYS A 111 4.95 -1.52 -2.84
C LYS A 111 4.50 -2.78 -2.08
N GLY A 112 3.35 -2.77 -1.42
CA GLY A 112 2.80 -3.94 -0.74
C GLY A 112 2.04 -4.84 -1.71
N GLY A 113 2.70 -5.89 -2.22
CA GLY A 113 2.03 -6.91 -3.03
C GLY A 113 1.15 -7.83 -2.19
N PHE A 114 0.02 -8.25 -2.74
CA PHE A 114 -0.91 -9.20 -2.13
C PHE A 114 -1.17 -10.37 -3.07
N ASP A 115 -1.30 -11.57 -2.53
CA ASP A 115 -1.66 -12.76 -3.30
C ASP A 115 -3.19 -12.90 -3.43
N PHE A 116 -3.69 -12.58 -4.63
CA PHE A 116 -5.07 -12.71 -5.07
C PHE A 116 -5.36 -14.06 -5.76
N ASN A 117 -4.53 -15.09 -5.59
CA ASN A 117 -4.74 -16.43 -6.12
C ASN A 117 -5.84 -17.22 -5.39
N VAL A 118 -7.03 -16.63 -5.22
CA VAL A 118 -8.17 -17.23 -4.50
C VAL A 118 -9.13 -18.01 -5.41
N SER A 119 -8.94 -17.93 -6.73
CA SER A 119 -9.82 -18.52 -7.75
C SER A 119 -9.08 -19.38 -8.79
N GLY A 120 -7.90 -19.90 -8.42
CA GLY A 120 -7.14 -20.84 -9.25
C GLY A 120 -6.28 -20.20 -10.34
N GLY A 121 -6.01 -18.89 -10.25
CA GLY A 121 -5.12 -18.16 -11.14
C GLY A 121 -4.09 -17.37 -10.35
N GLN A 122 -2.81 -17.68 -10.58
CA GLN A 122 -1.69 -17.02 -9.91
C GLN A 122 -1.73 -15.50 -10.12
N LYS A 123 -1.86 -14.75 -9.04
CA LYS A 123 -2.13 -13.32 -9.14
C LYS A 123 -1.58 -12.53 -7.96
N ILE A 124 -0.47 -11.81 -8.17
CA ILE A 124 0.06 -10.85 -7.22
C ILE A 124 -0.29 -9.44 -7.71
N ARG A 125 -1.05 -8.69 -6.90
CA ARG A 125 -1.46 -7.30 -7.20
C ARG A 125 -0.92 -6.34 -6.14
N ALA A 126 -0.67 -5.11 -6.55
CA ALA A 126 -0.20 -4.04 -5.68
C ALA A 126 -1.12 -2.82 -5.86
N PRO A 127 -2.28 -2.79 -5.16
CA PRO A 127 -3.15 -1.61 -5.18
C PRO A 127 -2.44 -0.37 -4.62
N ASP A 128 -2.89 0.81 -5.00
CA ASP A 128 -2.23 2.07 -4.62
C ASP A 128 -2.24 2.36 -3.13
N VAL A 129 -3.37 2.11 -2.48
CA VAL A 129 -3.52 2.15 -1.01
C VAL A 129 -4.36 0.97 -0.58
N THR A 130 -3.98 0.31 0.52
CA THR A 130 -4.79 -0.74 1.12
C THR A 130 -4.90 -0.59 2.63
N PHE A 131 -5.92 -1.23 3.19
CA PHE A 131 -6.02 -1.45 4.63
C PHE A 131 -6.33 -2.91 4.94
N THR A 132 -5.61 -3.44 5.94
CA THR A 132 -5.79 -4.79 6.49
C THR A 132 -6.10 -4.69 7.99
N PRO A 133 -7.25 -5.21 8.47
CA PRO A 133 -7.61 -5.25 9.88
C PRO A 133 -6.57 -5.98 10.73
N ALA A 134 -6.41 -5.54 11.99
CA ALA A 134 -5.41 -6.05 12.93
C ALA A 134 -5.49 -7.57 13.13
N ASN A 135 -6.71 -8.11 13.24
CA ASN A 135 -6.94 -9.53 13.46
C ASN A 135 -6.48 -10.37 12.26
N ILE A 136 -6.67 -9.87 11.03
CA ILE A 136 -6.22 -10.55 9.81
C ILE A 136 -4.69 -10.48 9.73
N TYR A 137 -4.12 -9.28 9.89
CA TYR A 137 -2.67 -9.10 9.76
C TYR A 137 -1.89 -9.92 10.81
N ARG A 138 -2.37 -9.96 12.05
CA ARG A 138 -1.73 -10.72 13.14
C ARG A 138 -1.92 -12.23 13.02
N SER A 139 -2.84 -12.70 12.19
CA SER A 139 -3.04 -14.14 11.92
C SER A 139 -2.19 -14.65 10.75
N LEU A 140 -1.50 -13.78 10.03
CA LEU A 140 -0.65 -14.18 8.91
C LEU A 140 0.55 -14.98 9.42
N ASP A 141 0.89 -16.05 8.68
CA ASP A 141 2.09 -16.84 8.94
C ASP A 141 3.35 -16.20 8.33
N GLU A 142 4.52 -16.80 8.59
CA GLU A 142 5.81 -16.28 8.10
C GLU A 142 5.90 -16.30 6.56
N GLU A 143 5.31 -17.30 5.90
CA GLU A 143 5.35 -17.39 4.44
C GLU A 143 4.49 -16.32 3.79
N GLN A 144 3.34 -15.99 4.38
CA GLN A 144 2.45 -14.90 3.94
C GLN A 144 3.06 -13.51 4.19
N LEU A 145 3.79 -13.33 5.30
CA LEU A 145 4.39 -12.04 5.66
C LEU A 145 5.66 -11.73 4.86
N TRP A 146 6.47 -12.74 4.58
CA TRP A 146 7.83 -12.54 4.04
C TRP A 146 8.02 -13.09 2.62
N SER A 147 7.00 -13.72 2.02
CA SER A 147 7.03 -14.24 0.64
C SER A 147 5.64 -14.28 0.00
N PHE A 148 5.53 -14.79 -1.23
CA PHE A 148 4.23 -15.12 -1.84
C PHE A 148 3.92 -16.63 -1.84
N ASN A 149 4.68 -17.43 -1.09
CA ASN A 149 4.57 -18.89 -1.09
C ASN A 149 3.55 -19.44 -0.08
N GLY A 150 3.07 -18.61 0.85
CA GLY A 150 2.05 -18.97 1.83
C GLY A 150 0.64 -19.03 1.23
N GLN A 151 -0.39 -19.22 2.08
CA GLN A 151 -1.78 -19.17 1.61
C GLN A 151 -2.15 -17.78 1.08
N PRO A 152 -2.93 -17.68 -0.01
CA PRO A 152 -3.35 -16.39 -0.56
C PRO A 152 -4.04 -15.53 0.51
N PHE A 153 -3.66 -14.25 0.58
CA PHE A 153 -4.31 -13.28 1.45
C PHE A 153 -4.51 -11.97 0.70
N THR A 154 -5.67 -11.36 0.93
CA THR A 154 -6.10 -10.13 0.25
C THR A 154 -6.46 -9.06 1.29
N PRO A 155 -6.28 -7.77 0.97
CA PRO A 155 -6.62 -6.69 1.88
C PRO A 155 -8.14 -6.58 2.04
N PHE A 156 -8.57 -5.83 3.05
CA PHE A 156 -10.00 -5.58 3.30
C PHE A 156 -10.54 -4.39 2.50
N PHE A 157 -9.69 -3.38 2.33
CA PHE A 157 -10.00 -2.15 1.59
C PHE A 157 -8.88 -1.86 0.59
N VAL A 158 -9.25 -1.43 -0.61
CA VAL A 158 -8.31 -1.07 -1.69
C VAL A 158 -8.69 0.27 -2.32
N VAL A 159 -7.68 1.03 -2.73
CA VAL A 159 -7.80 2.25 -3.52
C VAL A 159 -6.95 2.09 -4.79
N GLU A 160 -7.49 2.57 -5.90
CA GLU A 160 -6.78 2.75 -7.17
C GLU A 160 -6.98 4.21 -7.61
N ILE A 161 -5.91 4.84 -8.07
CA ILE A 161 -5.90 6.21 -8.56
C ILE A 161 -5.54 6.18 -10.04
N ALA A 162 -6.42 6.71 -10.88
CA ALA A 162 -6.18 6.72 -12.32
C ALA A 162 -6.91 7.85 -13.03
N ASN A 163 -6.32 8.31 -14.13
CA ASN A 163 -6.98 9.22 -15.06
C ASN A 163 -7.92 8.43 -15.98
N LEU A 164 -9.22 8.59 -15.77
CA LEU A 164 -10.31 7.90 -16.46
C LEU A 164 -10.77 8.63 -17.73
N LYS A 165 -10.01 9.62 -18.21
CA LYS A 165 -10.29 10.31 -19.48
C LYS A 165 -10.36 9.31 -20.65
N LYS A 166 -9.55 8.25 -20.61
CA LYS A 166 -9.60 7.15 -21.58
C LYS A 166 -10.53 6.04 -21.06
N LYS A 167 -11.55 5.70 -21.84
CA LYS A 167 -12.54 4.67 -21.49
C LYS A 167 -11.92 3.28 -21.34
N GLU A 168 -10.83 3.02 -22.05
CA GLU A 168 -10.08 1.77 -21.98
C GLU A 168 -9.48 1.57 -20.57
N VAL A 169 -8.91 2.64 -20.00
CA VAL A 169 -8.35 2.65 -18.63
C VAL A 169 -9.45 2.39 -17.60
N GLU A 170 -10.59 3.07 -17.73
CA GLU A 170 -11.75 2.84 -16.86
C GLU A 170 -12.22 1.38 -16.93
N LYS A 171 -12.31 0.81 -18.14
CA LYS A 171 -12.75 -0.57 -18.35
C LYS A 171 -11.76 -1.59 -17.78
N GLU A 172 -10.47 -1.34 -17.92
CA GLU A 172 -9.41 -2.18 -17.36
C GLU A 172 -9.50 -2.23 -15.83
N ILE A 173 -9.56 -1.07 -15.18
CA ILE A 173 -9.60 -0.98 -13.72
C ILE A 173 -10.95 -1.50 -13.19
N ASP A 174 -12.08 -1.21 -13.84
CA ASP A 174 -13.39 -1.78 -13.48
C ASP A 174 -13.38 -3.31 -13.56
N THR A 175 -12.68 -3.87 -14.56
CA THR A 175 -12.48 -5.31 -14.69
C THR A 175 -11.60 -5.84 -13.55
N LYS A 176 -10.52 -5.15 -13.21
CA LYS A 176 -9.63 -5.48 -12.06
C LYS A 176 -10.44 -5.54 -10.76
N PHE A 177 -11.24 -4.50 -10.48
CA PHE A 177 -12.12 -4.48 -9.30
C PHE A 177 -13.10 -5.65 -9.29
N LYS A 178 -13.87 -5.85 -10.37
CA LYS A 178 -14.97 -6.82 -10.36
C LYS A 178 -14.51 -8.28 -10.44
N LYS A 179 -13.46 -8.57 -11.23
CA LYS A 179 -13.03 -9.94 -11.51
C LYS A 179 -11.87 -10.39 -10.64
N GLU A 180 -11.21 -9.48 -9.93
CA GLU A 180 -10.02 -9.80 -9.16
C GLU A 180 -10.15 -9.35 -7.72
N TYR A 181 -10.27 -8.05 -7.45
CA TYR A 181 -10.37 -7.56 -6.08
C TYR A 181 -11.62 -8.07 -5.37
N PHE A 182 -12.76 -8.08 -6.07
CA PHE A 182 -14.03 -8.61 -5.57
C PHE A 182 -14.36 -10.00 -6.12
N ALA A 183 -13.36 -10.77 -6.57
CA ALA A 183 -13.57 -12.17 -6.92
C ALA A 183 -14.13 -12.96 -5.72
N ILE A 184 -14.79 -14.09 -5.98
CA ILE A 184 -15.20 -15.01 -4.90
C ILE A 184 -13.92 -15.52 -4.22
N GLY A 185 -13.92 -15.49 -2.88
CA GLY A 185 -12.77 -15.92 -2.07
C GLY A 185 -11.83 -14.79 -1.63
N THR A 186 -12.02 -13.54 -2.10
CA THR A 186 -11.26 -12.40 -1.57
C THR A 186 -11.92 -11.80 -0.33
N SER A 187 -11.12 -11.17 0.52
CA SER A 187 -11.52 -10.45 1.73
C SER A 187 -11.86 -8.98 1.48
N VAL A 188 -11.76 -8.50 0.23
CA VAL A 188 -12.03 -7.10 -0.12
C VAL A 188 -13.53 -6.83 0.02
N GLU A 189 -13.88 -5.87 0.88
CA GLU A 189 -15.26 -5.45 1.15
C GLU A 189 -15.55 -4.02 0.67
N LEU A 190 -14.51 -3.20 0.49
CA LEU A 190 -14.61 -1.83 0.00
C LEU A 190 -13.51 -1.54 -1.01
N GLY A 191 -13.87 -0.86 -2.10
CA GLY A 191 -12.92 -0.41 -3.10
C GLY A 191 -13.21 1.00 -3.56
N TRP A 192 -12.20 1.86 -3.70
CA TRP A 192 -12.34 3.20 -4.27
C TRP A 192 -11.50 3.33 -5.54
N LEU A 193 -12.12 3.76 -6.63
CA LEU A 193 -11.42 4.26 -7.80
C LEU A 193 -11.57 5.78 -7.84
N ILE A 194 -10.45 6.48 -7.76
CA ILE A 194 -10.41 7.94 -7.65
C ILE A 194 -9.70 8.49 -8.88
N ASP A 195 -10.39 9.37 -9.60
CA ASP A 195 -9.83 10.20 -10.65
C ASP A 195 -9.75 11.65 -10.15
N PRO A 196 -8.59 12.05 -9.61
CA PRO A 196 -8.44 13.39 -9.07
C PRO A 196 -8.57 14.48 -10.14
N LEU A 197 -8.07 14.22 -11.34
CA LEU A 197 -8.03 15.22 -12.43
C LEU A 197 -9.41 15.52 -13.00
N ASN A 198 -10.27 14.50 -13.07
CA ASN A 198 -11.64 14.65 -13.58
C ASN A 198 -12.69 14.69 -12.44
N ARG A 199 -12.24 14.71 -11.17
CA ARG A 199 -13.08 14.70 -9.97
C ARG A 199 -14.13 13.58 -9.97
N ILE A 200 -13.70 12.37 -10.34
CA ILE A 200 -14.57 11.18 -10.37
C ILE A 200 -14.23 10.28 -9.19
N ILE A 201 -15.24 9.88 -8.44
CA ILE A 201 -15.13 8.82 -7.44
C ILE A 201 -16.08 7.71 -7.78
N GLN A 202 -15.56 6.48 -7.86
CA GLN A 202 -16.37 5.26 -7.95
C GLN A 202 -16.11 4.37 -6.74
N VAL A 203 -17.18 4.03 -6.02
CA VAL A 203 -17.13 3.14 -4.87
C VAL A 203 -17.62 1.76 -5.26
N TYR A 204 -16.79 0.75 -5.04
CA TYR A 204 -17.03 -0.66 -5.27
C TYR A 204 -17.38 -1.38 -3.96
N LYS A 205 -18.45 -2.18 -3.99
CA LYS A 205 -18.96 -2.98 -2.88
C LYS A 205 -19.62 -4.26 -3.42
N ARG A 206 -19.88 -5.23 -2.55
CA ARG A 206 -20.75 -6.38 -2.85
C ARG A 206 -22.20 -6.05 -2.58
N ASN A 207 -23.09 -6.48 -3.48
CA ASN A 207 -24.54 -6.42 -3.23
C ASN A 207 -24.97 -7.58 -2.32
N LYS A 208 -26.27 -7.66 -2.03
CA LYS A 208 -26.85 -8.74 -1.18
C LYS A 208 -26.62 -10.16 -1.70
N ASN A 209 -26.31 -10.33 -2.98
CA ASN A 209 -26.01 -11.61 -3.61
C ASN A 209 -24.49 -11.87 -3.72
N GLY A 210 -23.66 -11.03 -3.08
CA GLY A 210 -22.20 -11.15 -3.12
C GLY A 210 -21.54 -10.63 -4.42
N ALA A 211 -22.34 -10.17 -5.40
CA ALA A 211 -21.83 -9.70 -6.68
C ALA A 211 -21.30 -8.24 -6.57
N PRO A 212 -20.14 -7.94 -7.17
CA PRO A 212 -19.59 -6.59 -7.14
C PRO A 212 -20.42 -5.62 -7.96
N TYR A 213 -20.64 -4.44 -7.40
CA TYR A 213 -21.21 -3.29 -8.10
C TYR A 213 -20.39 -2.04 -7.79
N ARG A 214 -20.54 -1.01 -8.62
CA ARG A 214 -19.94 0.30 -8.40
C ARG A 214 -21.00 1.39 -8.39
N ARG A 215 -20.77 2.45 -7.62
CA ARG A 215 -21.61 3.65 -7.59
C ARG A 215 -20.73 4.90 -7.65
N LYS A 216 -21.13 5.90 -8.44
CA LYS A 216 -20.48 7.21 -8.44
C LYS A 216 -20.79 7.95 -7.14
N GLN A 217 -19.80 8.62 -6.58
CA GLN A 217 -19.98 9.55 -5.46
C GLN A 217 -19.65 10.98 -5.89
N PRO A 218 -20.29 11.99 -5.27
CA PRO A 218 -19.89 13.39 -5.43
C PRO A 218 -18.44 13.60 -4.98
N TRP A 219 -17.76 14.56 -5.63
CA TRP A 219 -16.45 15.06 -5.19
C TRP A 219 -16.65 16.11 -4.10
N ASP A 220 -17.03 15.66 -2.90
CA ASP A 220 -17.24 16.53 -1.74
C ASP A 220 -16.64 15.86 -0.48
N TYR A 221 -17.24 14.73 -0.08
CA TYR A 221 -16.73 13.89 1.00
C TYR A 221 -16.90 12.41 0.64
N LEU A 222 -15.93 11.58 1.04
CA LEU A 222 -15.93 10.15 0.72
C LEU A 222 -15.86 9.30 1.98
N GLU A 223 -17.01 8.77 2.40
CA GLU A 223 -17.14 7.96 3.62
C GLU A 223 -16.80 6.48 3.39
N GLY A 224 -16.08 5.91 4.35
CA GLY A 224 -15.83 4.47 4.44
C GLY A 224 -17.06 3.66 4.90
N GLY A 225 -18.02 4.32 5.54
CA GLY A 225 -19.26 3.73 6.05
C GLY A 225 -19.01 2.56 7.00
N LYS A 226 -19.85 1.51 6.93
CA LYS A 226 -19.74 0.34 7.83
C LYS A 226 -18.42 -0.44 7.71
N HIS A 227 -17.68 -0.31 6.60
CA HIS A 227 -16.45 -1.05 6.37
C HIS A 227 -15.25 -0.35 7.02
N LEU A 228 -15.24 0.99 7.03
CA LEU A 228 -14.27 1.80 7.79
C LEU A 228 -15.05 2.78 8.67
N PRO A 229 -15.58 2.34 9.83
CA PRO A 229 -16.46 3.16 10.66
C PRO A 229 -15.78 4.44 11.12
N GLY A 230 -16.44 5.58 10.88
CA GLY A 230 -15.95 6.91 11.25
C GLY A 230 -14.82 7.43 10.35
N PHE A 231 -14.45 6.72 9.28
CA PHE A 231 -13.50 7.22 8.30
C PHE A 231 -14.23 8.01 7.20
N THR A 232 -13.80 9.24 7.01
CA THR A 232 -14.14 10.08 5.85
C THR A 232 -12.84 10.57 5.25
N LEU A 233 -12.65 10.35 3.95
CA LEU A 233 -11.55 10.94 3.20
C LEU A 233 -11.91 12.40 2.88
N GLU A 234 -11.07 13.31 3.35
CA GLU A 234 -11.14 14.73 3.02
C GLU A 234 -10.49 14.95 1.66
N LEU A 235 -11.26 15.50 0.72
CA LEU A 235 -10.82 15.70 -0.67
C LEU A 235 -10.09 17.03 -0.87
N PHE A 236 -10.28 18.01 0.01
CA PHE A 236 -9.63 19.33 -0.10
C PHE A 236 -8.08 19.23 -0.16
N PRO A 237 -7.39 18.46 0.69
CA PRO A 237 -5.93 18.26 0.54
C PRO A 237 -5.51 17.63 -0.80
N ILE A 238 -6.38 16.82 -1.42
CA ILE A 238 -6.14 16.26 -2.75
C ILE A 238 -6.30 17.34 -3.82
N ASP A 239 -7.32 18.19 -3.71
CA ASP A 239 -7.49 19.36 -4.60
C ASP A 239 -6.28 20.30 -4.51
N ASP A 240 -5.75 20.57 -3.31
CA ASP A 240 -4.55 21.40 -3.11
C ASP A 240 -3.31 20.84 -3.83
N ILE A 241 -3.09 19.52 -3.71
CA ILE A 241 -1.98 18.83 -4.41
C ILE A 241 -2.10 18.99 -5.93
N ILE A 242 -3.32 18.96 -6.47
CA ILE A 242 -3.56 19.13 -7.91
C ILE A 242 -3.37 20.58 -8.34
N ALA A 243 -3.89 21.52 -7.55
CA ALA A 243 -3.86 22.95 -7.86
C ALA A 243 -2.42 23.48 -7.89
N GLN A 244 -1.53 22.95 -7.04
CA GLN A 244 -0.16 23.45 -6.88
C GLN A 244 -0.10 24.96 -6.63
N GLU A 245 -1.16 25.55 -6.10
CA GLU A 245 -1.24 26.97 -5.81
C GLU A 245 -0.40 27.24 -4.57
N ILE A 246 0.79 27.79 -4.78
CA ILE A 246 1.61 28.29 -3.69
C ILE A 246 1.16 29.71 -3.40
N ASN A 247 0.24 29.87 -2.45
CA ASN A 247 -0.03 31.20 -1.91
C ASN A 247 1.03 31.48 -0.83
N TYR A 248 2.21 31.96 -1.27
CA TYR A 248 3.15 32.63 -0.38
C TYR A 248 2.56 34.00 0.00
N GLU A 249 1.47 34.01 0.75
CA GLU A 249 1.33 35.12 1.68
C GLU A 249 2.38 34.83 2.74
N GLU A 250 3.52 35.52 2.65
CA GLU A 250 4.37 35.73 3.82
C GLU A 250 3.44 36.31 4.88
N ASP A 251 2.93 35.45 5.75
CA ASP A 251 2.26 35.85 6.98
C ASP A 251 3.33 36.49 7.84
N SER A 252 3.58 37.75 7.51
CA SER A 252 4.51 38.66 8.15
C SER A 252 3.88 39.28 9.40
N SER A 253 2.96 38.55 10.05
CA SER A 253 2.35 38.96 11.31
C SER A 253 1.67 37.82 12.06
N GLU A 254 2.43 36.87 12.61
CA GLU A 254 1.96 36.17 13.81
C GLU A 254 2.71 36.71 15.03
N ASP A 255 2.07 37.65 15.72
CA ASP A 255 2.25 37.81 17.17
C ASP A 255 1.94 36.45 17.82
N GLU A 256 2.96 35.59 17.93
CA GLU A 256 2.84 34.31 18.61
C GLU A 256 2.73 34.56 20.11
N ASP A 257 1.54 34.91 20.58
CA ASP A 257 1.24 35.01 22.00
C ASP A 257 1.52 33.66 22.67
N GLU A 258 2.19 33.72 23.82
CA GLU A 258 2.49 32.55 24.63
C GLU A 258 1.17 32.00 25.22
N LYS A 259 0.75 30.82 24.77
CA LYS A 259 -0.48 30.17 25.23
C LYS A 259 -0.17 29.10 26.27
N LYS A 260 -1.05 28.93 27.25
CA LYS A 260 -0.90 27.87 28.25
C LYS A 260 -1.48 26.56 27.76
N CYS A 261 -0.73 25.48 27.97
CA CYS A 261 -1.18 24.13 27.68
C CYS A 261 -2.39 23.77 28.56
N PRO A 262 -3.50 23.28 28.00
CA PRO A 262 -4.71 22.99 28.77
C PRO A 262 -4.53 21.82 29.77
N TYR A 263 -3.51 20.98 29.59
CA TYR A 263 -3.29 19.78 30.40
C TYR A 263 -2.28 19.95 31.54
N CYS A 264 -1.29 20.85 31.39
CA CYS A 264 -0.26 21.07 32.41
C CYS A 264 0.10 22.54 32.68
N ASN A 265 -0.62 23.46 32.04
CA ASN A 265 -0.45 24.91 32.21
C ASN A 265 0.93 25.45 31.79
N ALA A 266 1.75 24.65 31.10
CA ALA A 266 3.02 25.09 30.54
C ALA A 266 2.79 26.20 29.51
N SER A 267 3.56 27.29 29.60
CA SER A 267 3.52 28.40 28.65
C SER A 267 4.28 28.00 27.38
N ILE A 268 3.62 28.09 26.22
CA ILE A 268 4.15 27.62 24.94
C ILE A 268 3.84 28.65 23.88
N LYS A 269 4.90 29.06 23.19
CA LYS A 269 4.84 30.03 22.11
C LYS A 269 4.54 29.32 20.78
N GLY A 270 3.47 29.77 20.12
CA GLY A 270 3.07 29.24 18.81
C GLY A 270 2.22 27.97 18.87
N SER A 271 1.25 27.88 17.96
CA SER A 271 0.30 26.77 17.85
C SER A 271 1.00 25.43 17.55
N LEU A 272 2.02 25.45 16.68
CA LEU A 272 2.78 24.26 16.31
C LEU A 272 3.53 23.65 17.51
N GLN A 273 4.14 24.50 18.35
CA GLN A 273 4.84 24.02 19.55
C GLN A 273 3.85 23.51 20.60
N MET A 274 2.66 24.12 20.70
CA MET A 274 1.58 23.63 21.54
C MET A 274 1.15 22.22 21.12
N VAL A 275 0.93 21.98 19.83
CA VAL A 275 0.60 20.64 19.31
C VAL A 275 1.70 19.63 19.63
N LYS A 276 2.97 19.95 19.36
CA LYS A 276 4.10 19.07 19.67
C LYS A 276 4.23 18.76 21.16
N HIS A 277 4.01 19.76 22.02
CA HIS A 277 4.03 19.55 23.46
C HIS A 277 2.92 18.62 23.91
N ILE A 278 1.69 18.83 23.43
CA ILE A 278 0.56 17.95 23.75
C ILE A 278 0.87 16.52 23.30
N GLN A 279 1.35 16.35 22.06
CA GLN A 279 1.71 15.05 21.51
C GLN A 279 2.78 14.31 22.34
N ASN A 280 3.78 15.03 22.85
CA ASN A 280 4.91 14.41 23.56
C ASN A 280 4.68 14.20 25.06
N LYS A 281 3.72 14.91 25.67
CA LYS A 281 3.56 14.95 27.13
C LYS A 281 2.20 14.47 27.62
N HIS A 282 1.17 14.50 26.77
CA HIS A 282 -0.23 14.28 27.16
C HIS A 282 -0.98 13.24 26.31
N THR A 283 -0.31 12.62 25.34
CA THR A 283 -0.77 11.44 24.56
C THR A 283 0.26 10.34 24.64
#